data_AF-G0ECJ4-F1
#
_entry.id   AF-G0ECJ4-F1
#
_cell.length_a   1.000
_cell.length_b   1.000
_cell.length_c   1.000
_cell.angle_alpha   90.00
_cell.angle_beta   90.00
_cell.angle_gamma   90.00
#
_symmetry.space_group_name_H-M   'P 1'
#
loop_
_entity.id
_entity.type
_entity.pdbx_description
1 polymer ?
#
loop_
_entity_poly.entity_id
_entity_poly.type
_entity_poly.pdbx_seq_one_letter_code
_entity_poly.pdbx_strand_id
1 'polypeptide(L)'
;MVPRVDKEKVEKAVRMLLEAIGEDPDREGLRETPRRVAEMLEEILGGYDTVEDYAWFTEESDLVVVAGIRFYSLCEHHLLPFFGVAHVAYLPKGKVIGLSKIVRIVQKYARRLQIQERMTQQIADEVMHATGSEDVMVVTEAIHLCMAMRGVKTPAPTIVAALRGEFRRDTWLKKEVYDMIAPFRLSRLVSL
;
A
#
# COMPACT_ATOMS: atom_id res chain seq x y z
N MET A 1 9.32 2.81 17.10
CA MET A 1 7.90 3.20 17.01
C MET A 1 7.85 4.62 16.49
N VAL A 2 7.08 4.90 15.44
CA VAL A 2 6.89 6.29 14.98
C VAL A 2 5.90 6.94 15.94
N PRO A 3 6.20 8.10 16.54
CA PRO A 3 5.26 8.76 17.43
C PRO A 3 4.00 9.17 16.66
N ARG A 4 2.86 9.13 17.35
CA ARG A 4 1.57 9.59 16.83
C ARG A 4 1.68 11.02 16.30
N VAL A 5 0.92 11.35 15.25
CA VAL A 5 0.95 12.67 14.59
C VAL A 5 0.62 13.78 15.60
N ASP A 6 1.53 14.74 15.75
CA ASP A 6 1.31 15.98 16.52
C ASP A 6 0.50 16.96 15.66
N LYS A 7 -0.82 16.96 15.88
CA LYS A 7 -1.75 17.75 15.07
C LYS A 7 -1.51 19.24 15.18
N GLU A 8 -1.30 19.77 16.38
CA GLU A 8 -1.06 21.20 16.58
C GLU A 8 0.19 21.67 15.84
N LYS A 9 1.25 20.85 15.85
CA LYS A 9 2.47 21.15 15.09
C LYS A 9 2.24 21.09 13.58
N VAL A 10 1.48 20.12 13.09
CA VAL A 10 1.12 20.03 11.67
C VAL A 10 0.28 21.24 11.26
N GLU A 11 -0.71 21.64 12.03
CA GLU A 11 -1.56 22.79 11.71
C GLU A 11 -0.73 24.08 11.57
N LYS A 12 0.17 24.33 12.52
CA LYS A 12 1.11 25.47 12.44
C LYS A 12 1.97 25.39 11.18
N ALA A 13 2.53 24.21 10.88
CA ALA A 13 3.38 24.01 9.71
C ALA A 13 2.61 24.19 8.38
N VAL A 14 1.37 23.72 8.29
CA VAL A 14 0.54 23.86 7.09
C VAL A 14 0.13 25.31 6.89
N ARG A 15 -0.21 26.04 7.95
CA ARG A 15 -0.48 27.48 7.83
C ARG A 15 0.75 28.23 7.31
N MET A 16 1.92 27.97 7.90
CA MET A 16 3.19 28.56 7.42
C MET A 16 3.49 28.18 5.96
N LEU A 17 3.18 26.94 5.55
CA LEU A 17 3.36 26.49 4.17
C LEU A 17 2.45 27.27 3.21
N LEU A 18 1.18 27.49 3.57
CA LEU A 18 0.24 28.27 2.76
C LEU A 18 0.74 29.71 2.57
N GLU A 19 1.19 30.37 3.65
CA GLU A 19 1.80 31.70 3.59
C GLU A 19 3.06 31.69 2.69
N ALA A 20 3.91 30.68 2.84
CA ALA A 20 5.16 30.55 2.09
C ALA A 20 4.96 30.32 0.58
N ILE A 21 3.85 29.70 0.17
CA ILE A 21 3.50 29.54 -1.26
C ILE A 21 2.68 30.71 -1.82
N GLY A 22 2.45 31.77 -1.02
CA GLY A 22 1.77 32.99 -1.43
C GLY A 22 0.24 32.95 -1.34
N GLU A 23 -0.32 31.97 -0.65
CA GLU A 23 -1.77 31.92 -0.37
C GLU A 23 -2.11 32.72 0.91
N ASP A 24 -3.34 33.23 0.98
CA ASP A 24 -3.93 33.79 2.19
C ASP A 24 -4.58 32.68 3.02
N PRO A 25 -4.04 32.28 4.19
CA PRO A 25 -4.62 31.21 5.00
C PRO A 25 -5.97 31.57 5.61
N ASP A 26 -6.34 32.85 5.68
CA ASP A 26 -7.57 33.32 6.34
C ASP A 26 -8.78 33.38 5.38
N ARG A 27 -8.55 33.19 4.08
CA ARG A 27 -9.61 33.08 3.07
C ARG A 27 -10.51 31.87 3.37
N GLU A 28 -11.80 32.02 3.05
CA GLU A 28 -12.86 31.05 3.40
C GLU A 28 -12.48 29.59 3.11
N GLY A 29 -11.90 29.32 1.93
CA GLY A 29 -11.53 27.96 1.52
C GLY A 29 -10.34 27.34 2.26
N LEU A 30 -9.46 28.14 2.86
CA LEU A 30 -8.20 27.67 3.48
C LEU A 30 -8.19 27.72 5.00
N ARG A 31 -9.10 28.46 5.63
CA ARG A 31 -9.13 28.63 7.10
C ARG A 31 -9.06 27.30 7.86
N GLU A 32 -9.80 26.29 7.40
CA GLU A 32 -9.84 24.95 7.99
C GLU A 32 -8.82 23.96 7.39
N THR A 33 -8.06 24.37 6.37
CA THR A 33 -7.11 23.49 5.69
C THR A 33 -6.02 22.95 6.61
N PRO A 34 -5.39 23.75 7.50
CA PRO A 34 -4.43 23.22 8.46
C PRO A 34 -4.95 22.03 9.27
N ARG A 35 -6.14 22.18 9.88
CA ARG A 35 -6.79 21.12 10.67
C ARG A 35 -7.11 19.90 9.82
N ARG A 36 -7.71 20.09 8.63
CA ARG A 36 -8.03 18.99 7.71
C ARG A 36 -6.78 18.21 7.27
N VAL A 37 -5.66 18.89 7.04
CA VAL A 37 -4.39 18.23 6.69
C VAL A 37 -3.83 17.43 7.88
N ALA A 38 -3.92 17.96 9.09
CA ALA A 38 -3.50 17.23 10.30
C ALA A 38 -4.33 15.96 10.54
N GLU A 39 -5.65 16.04 10.38
CA GLU A 39 -6.56 14.89 10.45
C GLU A 39 -6.27 13.87 9.35
N MET A 40 -6.10 14.34 8.11
CA MET A 40 -5.75 13.49 6.97
C MET A 40 -4.44 12.74 7.23
N LEU A 41 -3.39 13.42 7.72
CA LEU A 41 -2.10 12.77 7.99
C LEU A 41 -2.18 11.73 9.11
N GLU A 42 -2.97 11.97 10.17
CA GLU A 42 -3.23 10.95 11.19
C GLU A 42 -3.90 9.70 10.58
N GLU A 43 -4.87 9.91 9.68
CA GLU A 43 -5.55 8.81 9.00
C GLU A 43 -4.61 8.05 8.06
N ILE A 44 -4.00 8.71 7.08
CA ILE A 44 -3.24 8.03 6.01
C ILE A 44 -1.85 7.56 6.45
N LEU A 45 -1.39 7.93 7.65
CA LEU A 45 -0.19 7.39 8.29
C LEU A 45 -0.49 6.43 9.46
N GLY A 46 -1.76 6.10 9.71
CA GLY A 46 -2.17 5.22 10.82
C GLY A 46 -1.62 3.79 10.75
N GLY A 47 -1.03 3.38 9.63
CA GLY A 47 -0.40 2.08 9.46
C GLY A 47 0.84 1.85 10.32
N TYR A 48 1.46 2.91 10.87
CA TYR A 48 2.58 2.76 11.82
C TYR A 48 2.15 2.20 13.18
N ASP A 49 0.92 2.49 13.61
CA ASP A 49 0.37 2.09 14.92
C ASP A 49 -0.53 0.85 14.85
N THR A 50 -0.75 0.31 13.65
CA THR A 50 -1.59 -0.87 13.45
C THR A 50 -0.88 -2.13 13.90
N VAL A 51 -1.43 -2.77 14.94
CA VAL A 51 -1.13 -4.15 15.32
C VAL A 51 -2.18 -5.04 14.67
N GLU A 52 -1.75 -5.99 13.84
CA GLU A 52 -2.68 -6.96 13.25
C GLU A 52 -2.80 -8.18 14.15
N ASP A 53 -4.04 -8.55 14.45
CA ASP A 53 -4.38 -9.86 14.99
C ASP A 53 -4.77 -10.78 13.83
N TYR A 54 -4.15 -11.94 13.77
CA TYR A 54 -4.34 -12.88 12.68
C TYR A 54 -5.31 -13.99 13.07
N ALA A 55 -6.26 -14.28 12.19
CA ALA A 55 -7.20 -15.39 12.36
C ALA A 55 -6.91 -16.48 11.33
N TRP A 56 -6.92 -17.73 11.79
CA TRP A 56 -6.56 -18.92 11.01
C TRP A 56 -7.73 -19.89 10.96
N PHE A 57 -7.80 -20.62 9.86
CA PHE A 57 -8.69 -21.76 9.67
C PHE A 57 -7.86 -22.97 9.26
N THR A 58 -8.15 -24.14 9.81
CA THR A 58 -7.52 -25.39 9.41
C THR A 58 -8.26 -25.95 8.22
N GLU A 59 -7.73 -25.69 7.03
CA GLU A 59 -8.29 -26.09 5.75
C GLU A 59 -7.13 -26.46 4.82
N GLU A 60 -7.36 -27.43 3.93
CA GLU A 60 -6.42 -27.77 2.86
C GLU A 60 -6.74 -26.94 1.60
N SER A 61 -5.71 -26.37 0.99
CA SER A 61 -5.82 -25.63 -0.27
C SER A 61 -4.45 -25.56 -0.92
N ASP A 62 -4.40 -25.69 -2.25
CA ASP A 62 -3.14 -25.70 -3.01
C ASP A 62 -2.53 -24.30 -3.15
N LEU A 63 -3.18 -23.44 -3.93
CA LEU A 63 -2.75 -22.06 -4.21
C LEU A 63 -3.88 -21.10 -3.85
N VAL A 64 -3.59 -20.12 -2.98
CA VAL A 64 -4.52 -19.05 -2.64
C VAL A 64 -4.03 -17.75 -3.23
N VAL A 65 -4.87 -17.09 -4.03
CA VAL A 65 -4.58 -15.77 -4.63
C VAL A 65 -5.67 -14.77 -4.23
N VAL A 66 -5.26 -13.69 -3.58
CA VAL A 66 -6.09 -12.50 -3.31
C VAL A 66 -5.63 -11.39 -4.25
N ALA A 67 -6.37 -11.17 -5.33
CA ALA A 67 -6.03 -10.24 -6.39
C ALA A 67 -6.83 -8.92 -6.31
N GLY A 68 -6.26 -7.85 -6.85
CA GLY A 68 -6.96 -6.57 -7.03
C GLY A 68 -7.19 -5.78 -5.75
N ILE A 69 -6.37 -5.98 -4.71
CA ILE A 69 -6.48 -5.26 -3.44
C ILE A 69 -6.09 -3.80 -3.67
N ARG A 70 -7.07 -2.89 -3.70
CA ARG A 70 -6.81 -1.46 -3.89
C ARG A 70 -6.06 -0.88 -2.70
N PHE A 71 -5.07 -0.04 -2.97
CA PHE A 71 -4.33 0.66 -1.92
C PHE A 71 -3.99 2.10 -2.33
N TYR A 72 -3.79 2.94 -1.32
CA TYR A 72 -3.32 4.31 -1.43
C TYR A 72 -2.18 4.50 -0.44
N SER A 73 -1.12 5.17 -0.86
CA SER A 73 0.07 5.40 -0.03
C SER A 73 0.70 6.75 -0.36
N LEU A 74 1.66 7.19 0.45
CA LEU A 74 2.40 8.44 0.25
C LEU A 74 3.86 8.14 -0.09
N CYS A 75 4.34 8.71 -1.20
CA CYS A 75 5.75 8.62 -1.57
C CYS A 75 6.59 9.42 -0.56
N GLU A 76 7.53 8.76 0.12
CA GLU A 76 8.33 9.41 1.18
C GLU A 76 9.17 10.60 0.68
N HIS A 77 9.50 10.62 -0.61
CA HIS A 77 10.34 11.66 -1.22
C HIS A 77 9.61 13.00 -1.44
N HIS A 78 8.29 12.97 -1.64
CA HIS A 78 7.53 14.16 -2.05
C HIS A 78 6.26 14.36 -1.25
N LEU A 79 5.89 13.41 -0.38
CA LEU A 79 4.61 13.37 0.33
C LEU A 79 3.41 13.43 -0.63
N LEU A 80 3.61 13.00 -1.88
CA LEU A 80 2.57 12.91 -2.89
C LEU A 80 2.03 11.49 -2.95
N PRO A 81 0.72 11.31 -3.18
CA PRO A 81 0.13 9.98 -3.27
C PRO A 81 0.71 9.13 -4.41
N PHE A 82 0.81 7.83 -4.15
CA PHE A 82 0.81 6.80 -5.18
C PHE A 82 -0.24 5.76 -4.80
N PHE A 83 -0.89 5.19 -5.81
CA PHE A 83 -2.04 4.32 -5.60
C PHE A 83 -2.17 3.29 -6.71
N GLY A 84 -2.81 2.17 -6.38
CA GLY A 84 -3.07 1.13 -7.35
C GLY A 84 -3.56 -0.15 -6.69
N VAL A 85 -3.01 -1.29 -7.11
CA VAL A 85 -3.46 -2.62 -6.67
C VAL A 85 -2.31 -3.50 -6.20
N ALA A 86 -2.58 -4.29 -5.17
CA ALA A 86 -1.74 -5.38 -4.72
C ALA A 86 -2.43 -6.72 -5.00
N HIS A 87 -1.61 -7.71 -5.34
CA HIS A 87 -2.00 -9.10 -5.49
C HIS A 87 -1.11 -9.92 -4.58
N VAL A 88 -1.71 -10.79 -3.78
CA VAL A 88 -1.01 -11.63 -2.81
C VAL A 88 -1.35 -13.09 -3.11
N ALA A 89 -0.33 -13.90 -3.33
CA ALA A 89 -0.43 -15.33 -3.52
C ALA A 89 0.41 -16.05 -2.46
N TYR A 90 -0.07 -17.18 -1.95
CA TYR A 90 0.71 -18.06 -1.08
C TYR A 90 0.28 -19.52 -1.21
N LEU A 91 1.18 -20.44 -0.83
CA LEU A 91 0.88 -21.86 -0.71
C LEU A 91 0.59 -22.20 0.77
N PRO A 92 -0.65 -22.53 1.15
CA PRO A 92 -1.00 -22.90 2.52
C PRO A 92 -0.23 -24.13 3.03
N LYS A 93 0.07 -24.17 4.33
CA LYS A 93 0.68 -25.34 5.00
C LYS A 93 -0.28 -25.88 6.08
N GLY A 94 -1.41 -26.43 5.64
CA GLY A 94 -2.48 -26.95 6.52
C GLY A 94 -3.24 -25.87 7.31
N LYS A 95 -3.00 -24.59 7.00
CA LYS A 95 -3.69 -23.42 7.57
C LYS A 95 -3.91 -22.36 6.51
N VAL A 96 -5.09 -21.77 6.51
CA VAL A 96 -5.49 -20.66 5.65
C VAL A 96 -5.77 -19.45 6.52
N ILE A 97 -5.23 -18.30 6.12
CA ILE A 97 -5.53 -17.02 6.80
C ILE A 97 -6.88 -16.49 6.36
N GLY A 98 -7.63 -15.86 7.28
CA GLY A 98 -8.82 -15.11 6.90
C GLY A 98 -8.49 -14.05 5.82
N LEU A 99 -9.20 -14.10 4.69
CA LEU A 99 -8.90 -13.26 3.52
C LEU A 99 -8.87 -11.76 3.84
N SER A 100 -9.73 -11.32 4.76
CA SER A 100 -9.77 -9.92 5.23
C SER A 100 -8.46 -9.49 5.92
N LYS A 101 -7.67 -10.42 6.47
CA LYS A 101 -6.38 -10.12 7.11
C LYS A 101 -5.30 -9.82 6.08
N ILE A 102 -5.28 -10.49 4.94
CA ILE A 102 -4.37 -10.15 3.83
C ILE A 102 -4.62 -8.71 3.37
N VAL A 103 -5.89 -8.32 3.21
CA VAL A 103 -6.26 -6.95 2.85
C VAL A 103 -5.77 -5.97 3.91
N ARG A 104 -5.94 -6.27 5.20
CA ARG A 104 -5.46 -5.42 6.30
C ARG A 104 -3.94 -5.26 6.32
N ILE A 105 -3.18 -6.33 6.06
CA ILE A 105 -1.71 -6.27 5.94
C ILE A 105 -1.31 -5.28 4.82
N VAL A 106 -1.96 -5.36 3.65
CA VAL A 106 -1.72 -4.39 2.56
C VAL A 106 -2.00 -2.97 3.03
N GLN A 107 -3.15 -2.71 3.67
CA GLN A 107 -3.51 -1.36 4.14
C GLN A 107 -2.56 -0.84 5.23
N LYS A 108 -2.11 -1.70 6.15
CA LYS A 108 -1.15 -1.38 7.21
C LYS A 108 0.16 -0.82 6.64
N TYR A 109 0.66 -1.41 5.56
CA TYR A 109 1.88 -0.92 4.92
C TYR A 109 1.65 0.21 3.93
N ALA A 110 0.48 0.27 3.29
CA ALA A 110 0.10 1.36 2.40
C ALA A 110 -0.05 2.69 3.17
N ARG A 111 -0.60 2.65 4.39
CA ARG A 111 -0.85 3.83 5.24
C ARG A 111 0.40 4.28 6.01
N ARG A 112 1.50 4.48 5.27
CA ARG A 112 2.82 4.91 5.74
C ARG A 112 3.48 5.80 4.68
N LEU A 113 4.56 6.47 5.04
CA LEU A 113 5.50 6.98 4.05
C LEU A 113 6.28 5.80 3.47
N GLN A 114 6.29 5.70 2.14
CA GLN A 114 6.76 4.51 1.46
C GLN A 114 7.57 4.76 0.20
N ILE A 115 8.30 3.69 -0.13
CA ILE A 115 8.80 3.34 -1.46
C ILE A 115 8.04 2.06 -1.86
N GLN A 116 7.50 1.98 -3.08
CA GLN A 116 6.67 0.84 -3.51
C GLN A 116 7.40 -0.51 -3.37
N GLU A 117 8.69 -0.52 -3.67
CA GLU A 117 9.60 -1.65 -3.49
C GLU A 117 9.62 -2.13 -2.05
N ARG A 118 9.84 -1.20 -1.10
CA ARG A 118 9.86 -1.51 0.34
C ARG A 118 8.51 -2.03 0.81
N MET A 119 7.43 -1.35 0.44
CA MET A 119 6.06 -1.75 0.76
C MET A 119 5.77 -3.19 0.29
N THR A 120 6.17 -3.52 -0.94
CA THR A 120 5.93 -4.86 -1.52
C THR A 120 6.69 -5.95 -0.76
N GLN A 121 7.95 -5.70 -0.37
CA GLN A 121 8.72 -6.64 0.45
C GLN A 121 8.09 -6.83 1.83
N GLN A 122 7.70 -5.72 2.49
CA GLN A 122 7.08 -5.74 3.80
C GLN A 122 5.76 -6.53 3.84
N ILE A 123 4.92 -6.37 2.82
CA ILE A 123 3.69 -7.16 2.69
C ILE A 123 4.02 -8.64 2.54
N ALA A 124 5.00 -9.01 1.70
CA ALA A 124 5.38 -10.41 1.52
C ALA A 124 5.90 -11.03 2.82
N ASP A 125 6.75 -10.32 3.56
CA ASP A 125 7.31 -10.80 4.82
C ASP A 125 6.24 -10.94 5.91
N GLU A 126 5.31 -9.99 6.02
CA GLU A 126 4.23 -10.10 6.99
C GLU A 126 3.22 -11.18 6.62
N VAL A 127 2.90 -11.38 5.34
CA VAL A 127 2.04 -12.49 4.89
C VAL A 127 2.72 -13.85 5.17
N MET A 128 4.03 -13.94 4.98
CA MET A 128 4.82 -15.13 5.30
C MET A 128 4.72 -15.46 6.80
N HIS A 129 4.98 -14.47 7.66
CA HIS A 129 4.87 -14.62 9.11
C HIS A 129 3.46 -14.94 9.57
N ALA A 130 2.47 -14.26 8.99
CA ALA A 130 1.08 -14.49 9.26
C ALA A 130 0.74 -15.95 8.89
N THR A 131 0.74 -16.29 7.61
CA THR A 131 0.31 -17.63 7.14
C THR A 131 1.15 -18.79 7.67
N GLY A 132 2.38 -18.54 8.12
CA GLY A 132 3.35 -19.58 8.45
C GLY A 132 3.88 -20.30 7.20
N SER A 133 3.50 -19.86 6.01
CA SER A 133 4.03 -20.35 4.75
C SER A 133 5.28 -19.56 4.38
N GLU A 134 6.32 -20.25 3.92
CA GLU A 134 7.53 -19.62 3.37
C GLU A 134 7.35 -19.25 1.90
N ASP A 135 6.24 -19.67 1.30
CA ASP A 135 5.96 -19.64 -0.12
C ASP A 135 4.92 -18.55 -0.38
N VAL A 136 5.41 -17.32 -0.60
CA VAL A 136 4.59 -16.12 -0.80
C VAL A 136 5.07 -15.34 -2.03
N MET A 137 4.13 -14.85 -2.82
CA MET A 137 4.35 -13.91 -3.92
C MET A 137 3.44 -12.71 -3.76
N VAL A 138 4.02 -11.51 -3.79
CA VAL A 138 3.27 -10.25 -3.79
C VAL A 138 3.63 -9.46 -5.02
N VAL A 139 2.64 -8.95 -5.73
CA VAL A 139 2.81 -8.04 -6.87
C VAL A 139 2.04 -6.77 -6.58
N THR A 140 2.69 -5.62 -6.64
CA THR A 140 2.02 -4.31 -6.59
C THR A 140 2.16 -3.59 -7.92
N GLU A 141 1.10 -2.88 -8.31
CA GLU A 141 1.06 -2.03 -9.49
C GLU A 141 0.51 -0.68 -9.07
N ALA A 142 1.20 0.42 -9.36
CA ALA A 142 0.76 1.74 -8.93
C ALA A 142 1.12 2.86 -9.92
N ILE A 143 0.31 3.92 -9.89
CA ILE A 143 0.62 5.22 -10.50
C ILE A 143 1.11 6.15 -9.40
N HIS A 144 2.18 6.89 -9.69
CA HIS A 144 2.83 7.79 -8.75
C HIS A 144 2.58 9.25 -9.12
N LEU A 145 1.88 10.02 -8.27
CA LEU A 145 1.63 11.43 -8.57
C LEU A 145 2.90 12.26 -8.60
N CYS A 146 3.96 11.84 -7.87
CA CYS A 146 5.26 12.50 -7.94
C CYS A 146 5.90 12.49 -9.35
N MET A 147 5.48 11.57 -10.22
CA MET A 147 5.86 11.50 -11.64
C MET A 147 4.74 11.95 -12.58
N ALA A 148 3.47 11.66 -12.24
CA ALA A 148 2.34 11.90 -13.13
C ALA A 148 1.95 13.38 -13.21
N MET A 149 1.89 14.09 -12.07
CA MET A 149 1.38 15.46 -12.03
C MET A 149 2.47 16.54 -12.15
N ARG A 150 3.74 16.16 -11.94
CA ARG A 150 4.89 17.08 -11.94
C ARG A 150 6.14 16.43 -12.52
N GLY A 151 7.19 17.24 -12.70
CA GLY A 151 8.48 16.75 -13.20
C GLY A 151 8.35 16.20 -14.62
N VAL A 152 8.58 14.89 -14.78
CA VAL A 152 8.49 14.18 -16.06
C VAL A 152 7.06 14.07 -16.62
N LYS A 153 6.03 14.28 -15.79
CA LYS A 153 4.60 14.33 -16.19
C LYS A 153 4.12 13.12 -16.99
N THR A 154 4.44 11.92 -16.49
CA THR A 154 4.00 10.66 -17.11
C THR A 154 3.29 9.77 -16.09
N PRO A 155 2.07 9.27 -16.38
CA PRO A 155 1.32 8.38 -15.50
C PRO A 155 1.72 6.91 -15.68
N ALA A 156 2.96 6.63 -16.07
CA ALA A 156 3.43 5.27 -16.32
C ALA A 156 3.28 4.41 -15.04
N PRO A 157 2.62 3.24 -15.12
CA PRO A 157 2.46 2.37 -13.96
C PRO A 157 3.78 1.69 -13.61
N THR A 158 4.10 1.67 -12.32
CA THR A 158 5.25 0.94 -11.76
C THR A 158 4.78 -0.40 -11.21
N ILE A 159 5.42 -1.49 -11.64
CA ILE A 159 5.11 -2.85 -11.23
C ILE A 159 6.29 -3.40 -10.42
N VAL A 160 6.01 -3.90 -9.21
CA VAL A 160 7.00 -4.47 -8.30
C VAL A 160 6.54 -5.85 -7.85
N ALA A 161 7.45 -6.82 -7.82
CA ALA A 161 7.18 -8.14 -7.27
C ALA A 161 8.14 -8.47 -6.11
N ALA A 162 7.61 -9.09 -5.05
CA ALA A 162 8.37 -9.73 -3.99
C ALA A 162 8.05 -11.22 -3.96
N LEU A 163 9.08 -12.05 -4.11
CA LEU A 163 8.97 -13.51 -4.17
C LEU A 163 9.67 -14.12 -2.96
N ARG A 164 9.07 -15.14 -2.36
CA ARG A 164 9.58 -15.97 -1.25
C ARG A 164 9.39 -17.45 -1.60
N GLY A 165 10.18 -18.31 -0.96
CA GLY A 165 10.05 -19.77 -1.09
C GLY A 165 10.00 -20.26 -2.53
N GLU A 166 9.05 -21.13 -2.81
CA GLU A 166 8.89 -21.80 -4.10
C GLU A 166 8.65 -20.84 -5.26
N PHE A 167 7.99 -19.70 -5.04
CA PHE A 167 7.79 -18.69 -6.09
C PHE A 167 9.10 -18.11 -6.62
N ARG A 168 10.24 -18.20 -5.91
CA ARG A 168 11.55 -17.84 -6.48
C ARG A 168 12.03 -18.85 -7.52
N ARG A 169 11.76 -20.14 -7.29
CA ARG A 169 12.34 -21.27 -8.03
C ARG A 169 11.44 -21.73 -9.16
N ASP A 170 10.16 -21.93 -8.89
CA ASP A 170 9.21 -22.48 -9.85
C ASP A 170 8.69 -21.40 -10.80
N THR A 171 9.03 -21.54 -12.08
CA THR A 171 8.61 -20.61 -13.14
C THR A 171 7.16 -20.83 -13.57
N TRP A 172 6.67 -22.07 -13.50
CA TRP A 172 5.30 -22.41 -13.86
C TRP A 172 4.32 -21.87 -12.81
N LEU A 173 4.63 -22.06 -11.53
CA LEU A 173 3.85 -21.50 -10.43
C LEU A 173 3.75 -19.96 -10.50
N LYS A 174 4.87 -19.27 -10.81
CA LYS A 174 4.83 -17.82 -11.07
C LYS A 174 3.91 -17.46 -12.22
N LYS A 175 3.98 -18.21 -13.33
CA LYS A 175 3.17 -17.96 -14.52
C LYS A 175 1.69 -18.11 -14.21
N GLU A 176 1.32 -19.15 -13.46
CA GLU A 176 -0.06 -19.39 -13.03
C GLU A 176 -0.61 -18.20 -12.23
N VAL A 177 0.16 -17.68 -11.26
CA VAL A 177 -0.23 -16.45 -10.54
C VAL A 177 -0.38 -15.26 -11.50
N TYR A 178 0.56 -15.05 -12.42
CA TYR A 178 0.46 -13.95 -13.39
C TYR A 178 -0.79 -14.06 -14.29
N ASP A 179 -1.16 -15.27 -14.70
CA ASP A 179 -2.36 -15.51 -15.50
C ASP A 179 -3.63 -15.24 -14.66
N MET A 180 -3.67 -15.68 -13.40
CA MET A 180 -4.80 -15.45 -12.49
C MET A 180 -5.02 -13.96 -12.16
N ILE A 181 -3.95 -13.17 -12.02
CA ILE A 181 -4.07 -11.73 -11.71
C ILE A 181 -4.32 -10.86 -12.95
N ALA A 182 -4.17 -11.41 -14.16
CA ALA A 182 -4.31 -10.67 -15.41
C ALA A 182 -5.64 -9.88 -15.55
N PRO A 183 -6.81 -10.41 -15.13
CA PRO A 183 -8.06 -9.65 -15.15
C PRO A 183 -8.12 -8.48 -14.17
N PHE A 184 -7.30 -8.50 -13.12
CA PHE A 184 -7.30 -7.54 -12.01
C PHE A 184 -6.15 -6.54 -12.06
N ARG A 185 -5.35 -6.55 -13.15
CA ARG A 185 -4.27 -5.59 -13.41
C ARG A 185 -4.75 -4.14 -13.30
N LEU A 186 -3.86 -3.24 -12.87
CA LEU A 186 -4.21 -1.82 -12.69
C LEU A 186 -4.80 -1.21 -13.97
N SER A 187 -4.23 -1.55 -15.13
CA SER A 187 -4.66 -1.07 -16.44
C SER A 187 -6.11 -1.42 -16.81
N ARG A 188 -6.71 -2.42 -16.17
CA ARG A 188 -8.10 -2.83 -16.38
C ARG A 188 -9.07 -2.21 -15.37
N LEU A 189 -8.55 -1.72 -14.25
CA LEU A 189 -9.34 -1.13 -13.17
C LEU A 189 -9.42 0.39 -13.25
N VAL A 190 -8.43 1.01 -13.90
CA VAL A 190 -8.34 2.45 -14.11
C VAL A 190 -8.61 2.77 -15.59
N SER A 191 -9.61 2.12 -16.19
CA SER A 191 -10.08 2.49 -17.53
C SER A 191 -10.38 3.99 -17.54
N LEU A 192 -9.45 4.75 -18.13
CA LEU A 192 -9.60 6.17 -18.44
C LEU A 192 -10.60 6.33 -19.59
#